data_AF-A0A7C2P0Y9-F1
#
_entry.id   AF-A0A7C2P0Y9-F1
#
_cell.length_a   1.000
_cell.length_b   1.000
_cell.length_c   1.000
_cell.angle_alpha   90.00
_cell.angle_beta   90.00
_cell.angle_gamma   90.00
#
_symmetry.space_group_name_H-M   'P 1'
#
loop_
_entity.id
_entity.type
_entity.pdbx_description
1 polymer ?
#
loop_
_entity_poly.entity_id
_entity_poly.type
_entity_poly.pdbx_seq_one_letter_code
_entity_poly.pdbx_strand_id
1 'polypeptide(L)' 'GFPYRRILEAHKLAKEEGLMDQSDDSSLYLRYGGRVKLVEGDPFNIKITFPEDLNFARANLNVLKFSI' A
#
# COMPACT_ATOMS: atom_id res chain seq x y z
N GLY A 1 2.15 9.38 4.05
CA GLY A 1 0.81 8.90 4.45
C GLY A 1 -0.26 9.89 4.02
N PHE A 2 -1.53 9.51 4.10
CA PHE A 2 -2.65 10.36 3.66
C PHE A 2 -3.24 11.18 4.81
N PRO A 3 -3.64 12.45 4.57
CA PRO A 3 -4.43 13.20 5.53
C PRO A 3 -5.76 12.49 5.77
N TYR A 4 -6.04 12.11 7.02
CA TYR A 4 -7.19 11.28 7.40
C TYR A 4 -8.51 11.76 6.80
N ARG A 5 -8.83 13.05 6.96
CA ARG A 5 -10.09 13.62 6.43
C ARG A 5 -10.23 13.44 4.92
N ARG A 6 -9.14 13.62 4.17
CA ARG A 6 -9.17 13.54 2.70
C ARG A 6 -9.29 12.11 2.20
N ILE A 7 -8.57 11.16 2.80
CA ILE A 7 -8.68 9.75 2.40
C ILE A 7 -10.06 9.21 2.76
N LEU A 8 -10.63 9.63 3.90
CA LEU A 8 -12.01 9.28 4.26
C LEU A 8 -13.04 9.84 3.27
N GLU A 9 -12.91 11.11 2.87
CA GLU A 9 -13.77 11.73 1.86
C GLU A 9 -13.65 11.00 0.51
N ALA A 10 -12.43 10.62 0.09
CA ALA A 10 -12.21 9.83 -1.12
C ALA A 10 -12.92 8.47 -1.09
N HIS A 11 -12.84 7.74 0.03
CA HIS A 11 -13.53 6.46 0.22
C HIS A 11 -15.06 6.62 0.19
N LYS A 12 -15.61 7.71 0.75
CA LYS A 12 -17.05 7.99 0.69
C LYS A 12 -17.52 8.23 -0.73
N LEU A 13 -16.80 9.06 -1.50
CA LEU A 13 -17.13 9.35 -2.89
C LEU A 13 -17.08 8.09 -3.75
N ALA A 14 -16.03 7.26 -3.62
CA ALA A 14 -15.96 5.99 -4.34
C ALA A 14 -17.14 5.06 -4.01
N LYS A 15 -17.54 4.99 -2.73
CA LYS A 15 -18.70 4.21 -2.31
C LYS A 15 -20.01 4.75 -2.90
N GLU A 16 -20.20 6.07 -2.90
CA GLU A 16 -21.39 6.73 -3.48
C GLU A 16 -21.49 6.48 -4.99
N GLU A 17 -20.37 6.44 -5.69
CA GLU A 17 -20.29 6.17 -7.14
C GLU A 17 -20.27 4.68 -7.49
N GLY A 18 -20.28 3.78 -6.50
CA GLY A 18 -20.22 2.34 -6.72
C GLY A 18 -18.89 1.84 -7.29
N LEU A 19 -17.81 2.61 -7.09
CA LEU A 19 -16.47 2.26 -7.52
C LEU A 19 -15.83 1.26 -6.54
N MET A 20 -15.63 0.05 -7.03
CA MET A 20 -15.13 -1.11 -6.26
C MET A 20 -13.79 -1.64 -6.77
N ASP A 21 -13.26 -1.07 -7.86
CA ASP A 21 -12.10 -1.56 -8.62
C ASP A 21 -10.77 -0.91 -8.21
N GLN A 22 -10.73 -0.17 -7.10
CA GLN A 22 -9.52 0.49 -6.61
C GLN A 22 -8.66 -0.50 -5.81
N SER A 23 -7.50 -0.86 -6.35
CA SER A 23 -6.60 -1.86 -5.75
C SER A 23 -5.85 -1.38 -4.51
N ASP A 24 -5.70 -0.07 -4.35
CA ASP A 24 -4.91 0.56 -3.29
C ASP A 24 -5.40 1.98 -3.00
N ASP A 25 -5.04 2.49 -1.82
CA ASP A 25 -5.42 3.84 -1.38
C ASP A 25 -4.82 4.96 -2.24
N SER A 26 -3.66 4.76 -2.88
CA SER A 26 -3.02 5.78 -3.72
C SER A 26 -3.80 5.98 -5.02
N SER A 27 -4.24 4.89 -5.65
CA SER A 27 -5.10 4.92 -6.84
C SER A 27 -6.43 5.61 -6.56
N LEU A 28 -7.06 5.27 -5.43
CA LEU A 28 -8.27 5.96 -4.96
C LEU A 28 -8.01 7.45 -4.68
N TYR A 29 -6.92 7.77 -3.99
CA TYR A 29 -6.59 9.14 -3.61
C TYR A 29 -6.20 10.01 -4.82
N LEU A 30 -5.58 9.44 -5.85
CA LEU A 30 -5.34 10.13 -7.12
C LEU A 30 -6.62 10.62 -7.78
N ARG A 31 -7.70 9.84 -7.64
CA ARG A 31 -9.01 10.14 -8.24
C ARG A 31 -9.76 11.23 -7.49
N TYR A 32 -9.79 11.17 -6.16
CA TYR A 32 -10.64 12.06 -5.33
C TYR A 32 -9.91 12.92 -4.31
N GLY A 33 -8.76 12.45 -3.81
CA GLY A 33 -8.03 13.08 -2.71
C GLY A 33 -6.99 14.12 -3.14
N GLY A 34 -6.48 14.01 -4.37
CA GLY A 34 -5.53 14.94 -4.98
C GLY A 34 -4.29 14.24 -5.54
N ARG A 35 -3.11 14.69 -5.14
CA ARG A 35 -1.82 14.20 -5.67
C ARG A 35 -1.17 13.22 -4.70
N VAL A 36 -0.49 12.22 -5.25
CA VAL A 36 0.41 11.32 -4.51
C VAL A 36 1.85 11.54 -4.96
N LYS A 37 2.79 11.25 -4.07
CA LYS A 37 4.24 11.32 -4.36
C LYS A 37 4.81 9.91 -4.20
N LEU A 38 5.62 9.50 -5.18
CA LEU A 38 6.39 8.26 -5.09
C LEU A 38 7.64 8.48 -4.24
N VAL A 39 7.97 7.47 -3.44
CA VAL A 39 9.17 7.40 -2.62
C VAL A 39 9.77 6.02 -2.84
N GLU A 40 11.10 5.95 -2.91
CA GLU A 40 11.82 4.68 -3.06
C GLU A 40 11.46 3.75 -1.89
N GLY A 41 11.02 2.53 -2.22
CA GLY A 41 10.65 1.51 -1.24
C GLY A 41 11.83 0.60 -0.90
N ASP A 42 11.69 -0.15 0.18
CA ASP A 42 12.59 -1.26 0.48
C ASP A 42 12.21 -2.46 -0.44
N PRO A 43 13.14 -3.01 -1.24
CA PRO A 43 12.86 -4.18 -2.08
C PRO A 43 12.47 -5.44 -1.28
N PHE A 44 12.78 -5.49 0.02
CA PHE A 44 12.39 -6.58 0.91
C PHE A 44 11.00 -6.39 1.56
N ASN A 45 10.36 -5.23 1.38
CA ASN A 45 8.99 -4.96 1.82
C ASN A 45 7.96 -5.58 0.85
N ILE A 46 8.03 -6.89 0.70
CA ILE A 46 7.14 -7.64 -0.19
C ILE A 46 5.80 -7.93 0.47
N LYS A 47 4.74 -8.05 -0.34
CA LYS A 47 3.46 -8.60 0.09
C LYS A 47 3.52 -10.14 0.03
N ILE A 48 3.45 -10.81 1.18
CA ILE A 48 3.27 -12.27 1.24
C ILE A 48 1.88 -12.60 0.71
N THR A 49 1.80 -13.17 -0.49
CA THR A 49 0.57 -13.46 -1.22
C THR A 49 0.43 -14.95 -1.52
N PHE A 50 1.55 -15.63 -1.81
CA PHE A 50 1.62 -17.06 -2.06
C PHE A 50 2.43 -17.79 -0.99
N PRO A 51 2.22 -19.11 -0.80
CA PRO A 51 3.01 -19.89 0.15
C PRO A 51 4.53 -19.76 -0.05
N GLU A 52 4.99 -19.64 -1.29
CA GLU A 52 6.41 -19.54 -1.66
C GLU A 52 7.06 -18.25 -1.14
N ASP A 53 6.30 -17.16 -1.00
CA ASP A 53 6.79 -15.87 -0.49
C ASP A 53 7.30 -15.99 0.96
N LEU A 54 6.80 -16.98 1.73
CA LEU A 54 7.25 -17.24 3.08
C LEU A 54 8.73 -17.67 3.13
N ASN A 55 9.22 -18.36 2.11
CA ASN A 55 10.63 -18.78 2.06
C ASN A 55 11.53 -17.55 1.90
N PHE A 56 11.16 -16.62 1.01
CA PHE A 56 11.86 -15.36 0.82
C PHE A 56 11.79 -14.49 2.08
N ALA A 57 10.61 -14.30 2.68
CA ALA A 57 10.45 -13.51 3.89
C ALA A 57 11.29 -14.07 5.06
N ARG A 58 11.32 -15.39 5.26
CA ARG A 58 12.13 -16.04 6.31
C ARG A 58 13.63 -15.86 6.09
N ALA A 59 14.11 -15.98 4.85
CA ALA A 59 15.51 -15.77 4.54
C ALA A 59 15.94 -14.32 4.86
N ASN A 60 15.13 -13.34 4.48
CA ASN A 60 15.42 -11.92 4.67
C ASN A 60 15.24 -11.44 6.12
N LEU A 61 14.37 -12.08 6.92
CA LEU A 61 14.20 -11.76 8.35
C LEU A 61 15.52 -11.89 9.13
N ASN A 62 16.35 -12.87 8.76
CA ASN A 62 17.65 -13.09 9.40
C ASN A 62 18.67 -12.04 8.95
N VAL A 63 18.69 -11.66 7.67
CA VAL A 63 19.62 -10.65 7.12
C VAL A 63 19.36 -9.26 7.71
N LEU A 64 18.09 -8.88 7.85
CA LEU A 64 17.70 -7.59 8.44
C LEU A 64 18.05 -7.52 9.94
N LYS A 65 17.98 -8.62 10.69
CA LYS A 65 18.38 -8.66 12.11
C LYS A 65 19.87 -8.45 12.36
N PHE A 66 20.74 -8.68 11.37
CA PHE A 66 22.18 -8.44 11.49
C PHE A 66 22.62 -7.05 10.97
N SER A 67 21.70 -6.30 10.36
CA SER A 67 22.00 -4.96 9.80
C SER A 67 21.49 -3.79 10.66
N ILE A 68 20.97 -4.08 11.86
CA ILE A 68 20.43 -3.11 12.83
C ILE A 68 21.15 -3.26 14.16
#